data_AF-X1N8L7-F1
#
_entry.id   AF-X1N8L7-F1
#
_cell.length_a   1.000
_cell.length_b   1.000
_cell.length_c   1.000
_cell.angle_alpha   90.00
_cell.angle_beta   90.00
_cell.angle_gamma   90.00
#
_symmetry.space_group_name_H-M   'P 1'
#
loop_
_entity.id
_entity.type
_entity.pdbx_description
1 polymer ?
#
loop_
_entity_poly.entity_id
_entity_poly.type
_entity_poly.pdbx_seq_one_letter_code
_entity_poly.pdbx_strand_id
1 'polypeptide(L)'
;NPQNIPQAAFVLSTAYQFFPEKTIHLVVVDPGVGTERRAIILRTPSADFVAPDNGVLSYVLQQCKSVKGRLINNRQQVELKPGMEAVTITKPQFWRSPVSPTFHGRDIFAPVAARLSLGFPPIDFGEAITSVTMLPLPHPYQA
;
A
#
# COMPACT_ATOMS: atom_id res chain seq x y z
N ASN A 1 -6.44 -16.99 -6.87
CA ASN A 1 -6.03 -16.77 -8.28
C ASN A 1 -4.92 -15.74 -8.34
N PRO A 2 -3.95 -15.89 -9.27
CA PRO A 2 -2.97 -14.84 -9.54
C PRO A 2 -3.68 -13.50 -9.77
N GLN A 3 -3.03 -12.39 -9.41
CA GLN A 3 -3.52 -11.04 -9.69
C GLN A 3 -4.80 -10.60 -8.96
N ASN A 4 -5.35 -11.42 -8.05
CA ASN A 4 -6.58 -11.09 -7.33
C ASN A 4 -6.31 -10.13 -6.15
N ILE A 5 -6.51 -8.83 -6.39
CA ILE A 5 -6.31 -7.77 -5.39
C ILE A 5 -7.23 -7.94 -4.16
N PRO A 6 -8.55 -8.18 -4.29
CA PRO A 6 -9.41 -8.44 -3.13
C PRO A 6 -8.95 -9.61 -2.27
N GLN A 7 -8.56 -10.73 -2.89
CA GLN A 7 -8.06 -11.91 -2.16
C GLN A 7 -6.77 -11.59 -1.41
N ALA A 8 -5.84 -10.88 -2.05
CA ALA A 8 -4.59 -10.46 -1.43
C ALA A 8 -4.83 -9.51 -0.24
N ALA A 9 -5.74 -8.53 -0.41
CA ALA A 9 -6.13 -7.62 0.66
C ALA A 9 -6.73 -8.37 1.85
N PHE A 10 -7.58 -9.37 1.59
CA PHE A 10 -8.16 -10.21 2.63
C PHE A 10 -7.08 -11.01 3.37
N VAL A 11 -6.22 -11.76 2.65
CA VAL A 11 -5.13 -12.55 3.24
C VAL A 11 -4.17 -11.68 4.06
N LEU A 12 -3.84 -10.48 3.57
CA LEU A 12 -3.01 -9.54 4.33
C LEU A 12 -3.66 -9.21 5.69
N SER A 13 -4.95 -8.87 5.66
CA SER A 13 -5.72 -8.43 6.83
C SER A 13 -5.86 -9.49 7.92
N THR A 14 -5.74 -10.78 7.57
CA THR A 14 -5.78 -11.89 8.52
C THR A 14 -4.41 -12.26 9.08
N ALA A 15 -3.31 -11.69 8.57
CA ALA A 15 -1.96 -12.09 8.93
C ALA A 15 -1.16 -10.97 9.62
N TYR A 16 -1.21 -9.74 9.12
CA TYR A 16 -0.24 -8.70 9.50
C TYR A 16 -0.27 -8.36 11.01
N GLN A 17 -1.43 -8.47 11.66
CA GLN A 17 -1.61 -8.14 13.08
C GLN A 17 -0.90 -9.13 14.03
N PHE A 18 -0.49 -10.30 13.53
CA PHE A 18 0.26 -11.29 14.31
C PHE A 18 1.78 -11.06 14.29
N PHE A 19 2.26 -10.13 13.47
CA PHE A 19 3.66 -9.73 13.45
C PHE A 19 3.92 -8.66 14.52
N PRO A 20 5.18 -8.53 15.00
CA PRO A 20 5.54 -7.45 15.91
C PRO A 20 5.18 -6.06 15.34
N GLU A 21 4.85 -5.12 16.23
CA GLU A 21 4.60 -3.74 15.83
C GLU A 21 5.76 -3.18 15.01
N LYS A 22 5.44 -2.32 14.04
CA LYS A 22 6.39 -1.70 13.10
C LYS A 22 7.04 -2.68 12.12
N THR A 23 6.50 -3.89 11.98
CA THR A 23 6.88 -4.79 10.87
C THR A 23 6.61 -4.11 9.52
N ILE A 24 7.52 -4.30 8.57
CA ILE A 24 7.38 -3.84 7.18
C ILE A 24 6.79 -4.99 6.35
N HIS A 25 5.59 -4.79 5.83
CA HIS A 25 4.93 -5.71 4.91
C HIS A 25 5.10 -5.24 3.47
N LEU A 26 5.91 -5.96 2.70
CA LEU A 26 6.00 -5.81 1.25
C LEU A 26 4.87 -6.61 0.59
N VAL A 27 3.89 -5.93 0.01
CA VAL A 27 2.68 -6.57 -0.54
C VAL A 27 2.53 -6.19 -2.00
N VAL A 28 2.86 -7.12 -2.90
CA VAL A 28 2.84 -6.87 -4.36
C VAL A 28 1.91 -7.86 -5.04
N VAL A 29 0.66 -7.45 -5.23
CA VAL A 29 -0.28 -8.05 -6.18
C VAL A 29 -0.72 -6.94 -7.11
N ASP A 30 -0.11 -6.90 -8.29
CA ASP A 30 -0.12 -5.71 -9.15
C ASP A 30 -0.43 -6.05 -10.61
N PRO A 31 -1.71 -6.27 -10.96
CA PRO A 31 -2.13 -6.53 -12.33
C PRO A 31 -1.88 -5.32 -13.25
N GLY A 32 -1.82 -4.11 -12.67
CA GLY A 32 -1.54 -2.86 -13.36
C GLY A 32 -0.07 -2.46 -13.32
N VAL A 33 0.87 -3.41 -13.20
CA VAL A 33 2.30 -3.12 -13.28
C VAL A 33 2.63 -2.42 -14.60
N GLY A 34 3.53 -1.42 -14.56
CA GLY A 34 3.86 -0.61 -15.73
C GLY A 34 2.80 0.43 -16.14
N THR A 35 1.69 0.57 -15.39
CA THR A 35 0.67 1.60 -15.62
C THR A 35 0.80 2.78 -14.64
N GLU A 36 -0.11 3.75 -14.73
CA GLU A 36 -0.19 4.99 -13.92
C GLU A 36 -0.47 4.79 -12.42
N ARG A 37 -0.58 3.55 -11.91
CA ARG A 37 -0.85 3.32 -10.49
C ARG A 37 0.35 3.74 -9.63
N ARG A 38 0.10 4.51 -8.57
CA ARG A 38 1.15 4.95 -7.65
C ARG A 38 1.78 3.75 -6.94
N ALA A 39 3.08 3.79 -6.72
CA ALA A 39 3.73 2.96 -5.71
C ALA A 39 3.74 3.76 -4.40
N ILE A 40 3.41 3.15 -3.27
CA ILE A 40 3.26 3.86 -1.99
C ILE A 40 3.94 3.12 -0.84
N ILE A 41 4.35 3.90 0.16
CA ILE A 41 4.56 3.43 1.53
C ILE A 41 3.38 3.96 2.35
N LEU A 42 2.72 3.10 3.11
CA LEU A 42 1.72 3.48 4.11
C LEU A 42 2.24 3.05 5.48
N ARG A 43 2.45 4.01 6.38
CA ARG A 43 2.73 3.73 7.79
C ARG A 43 1.47 3.94 8.61
N THR A 44 1.22 2.97 9.48
CA THR A 44 0.10 2.95 10.43
C THR A 44 0.65 2.76 11.84
N PRO A 45 -0.18 2.92 12.90
CA PRO A 45 0.27 2.63 14.26
C PRO A 45 0.76 1.19 14.47
N SER A 46 0.27 0.23 13.69
CA SER A 46 0.61 -1.19 13.85
C SER A 46 1.78 -1.64 12.99
N ALA A 47 1.87 -1.15 11.75
CA ALA A 47 2.83 -1.65 10.76
C ALA A 47 3.05 -0.67 9.59
N ASP A 48 4.13 -0.92 8.86
CA ASP A 48 4.47 -0.25 7.61
C ASP A 48 4.14 -1.17 6.42
N PHE A 49 3.63 -0.60 5.33
CA PHE A 49 3.24 -1.33 4.13
C PHE A 49 3.90 -0.70 2.91
N VAL A 50 4.55 -1.52 2.09
CA VAL A 50 5.12 -1.13 0.80
C VAL A 50 4.34 -1.84 -0.30
N ALA A 51 3.57 -1.10 -1.08
CA ALA A 51 2.55 -1.68 -1.95
C ALA A 51 2.18 -0.81 -3.17
N PRO A 52 1.61 -1.39 -4.24
CA PRO A 52 0.90 -0.62 -5.25
C PRO A 52 -0.38 0.01 -4.66
N ASP A 53 -0.66 1.25 -5.02
CA ASP A 53 -1.88 1.97 -4.67
C ASP A 53 -3.04 1.55 -5.59
N ASN A 54 -3.43 0.27 -5.48
CA ASN A 54 -4.47 -0.35 -6.29
C ASN A 54 -5.61 -0.93 -5.43
N GLY A 55 -5.61 -0.62 -4.13
CA GLY A 55 -6.57 -1.14 -3.16
C GLY A 55 -6.15 -2.43 -2.45
N VAL A 56 -4.94 -2.95 -2.65
CA VAL A 56 -4.46 -4.12 -1.89
C VAL A 56 -4.43 -3.90 -0.37
N LEU A 57 -4.37 -2.64 0.08
CA LEU A 57 -4.39 -2.26 1.51
C LEU A 57 -5.80 -1.97 2.06
N SER A 58 -6.86 -2.26 1.31
CA SER A 58 -8.23 -1.83 1.67
C SER A 58 -8.70 -2.30 3.05
N TYR A 59 -8.48 -3.57 3.39
CA TYR A 59 -8.87 -4.11 4.69
C TYR A 59 -8.02 -3.54 5.84
N VAL A 60 -6.74 -3.24 5.59
CA VAL A 60 -5.87 -2.53 6.56
C VAL A 60 -6.46 -1.15 6.86
N LEU A 61 -6.84 -0.40 5.82
CA LEU A 61 -7.47 0.91 5.96
C LEU A 61 -8.81 0.84 6.71
N GLN A 62 -9.62 -0.18 6.42
CA GLN A 62 -10.89 -0.43 7.12
C GLN A 62 -10.67 -0.71 8.62
N GLN A 63 -9.68 -1.54 8.97
CA GLN A 63 -9.35 -1.89 10.35
C GLN A 63 -8.74 -0.70 11.13
N CYS A 64 -8.00 0.18 10.45
CA CYS A 64 -7.58 1.48 11.00
C CYS A 64 -8.73 2.50 11.13
N LYS A 65 -9.98 2.08 10.86
CA LYS A 65 -11.20 2.89 10.88
C LYS A 65 -11.16 4.08 9.91
N SER A 66 -10.37 4.04 8.84
CA SER A 66 -10.39 5.06 7.80
C SER A 66 -11.61 4.84 6.89
N VAL A 67 -12.78 5.38 7.27
CA VAL A 67 -14.08 5.07 6.61
C VAL A 67 -14.78 6.30 6.03
N LYS A 68 -14.03 7.28 5.52
CA LYS A 68 -14.60 8.33 4.66
C LYS A 68 -13.92 8.28 3.30
N GLY A 69 -14.58 7.58 2.38
CA GLY A 69 -14.16 7.53 0.99
C GLY A 69 -14.86 8.60 0.15
N ARG A 70 -14.14 9.22 -0.79
CA ARG A 70 -14.69 9.96 -1.91
C ARG A 70 -14.43 9.19 -3.19
N LEU A 71 -15.35 9.23 -4.15
CA LEU A 71 -15.11 8.70 -5.49
C LEU A 71 -14.31 9.72 -6.30
N ILE A 72 -13.13 9.32 -6.78
CA ILE A 72 -12.27 10.11 -7.65
C ILE A 72 -11.88 9.21 -8.83
N ASN A 73 -12.19 9.62 -10.06
CA ASN A 73 -11.88 8.87 -11.29
C ASN A 73 -12.33 7.39 -11.24
N ASN A 74 -13.57 7.14 -10.80
CA ASN A 74 -14.16 5.80 -10.61
C ASN A 74 -13.40 4.88 -9.60
N ARG A 75 -12.50 5.44 -8.79
CA ARG A 75 -11.86 4.74 -7.67
C ARG A 75 -12.28 5.38 -6.36
N GLN A 76 -12.59 4.55 -5.37
CA GLN A 76 -12.82 5.05 -4.02
C GLN A 76 -11.46 5.42 -3.42
N GLN A 77 -11.27 6.68 -3.06
CA GLN A 77 -10.11 7.15 -2.32
C GLN A 77 -10.53 7.49 -0.89
N VAL A 78 -9.71 7.11 0.08
CA VAL A 78 -9.96 7.38 1.50
C VAL A 78 -8.88 8.31 2.04
N GLU A 79 -9.32 9.33 2.79
CA GLU A 79 -8.41 10.24 3.50
C GLU A 79 -7.77 9.53 4.71
N LEU A 80 -6.48 9.75 4.88
CA LEU A 80 -5.71 9.19 6.00
C LEU A 80 -6.11 9.86 7.32
N LYS A 81 -6.23 9.05 8.38
CA LYS A 81 -6.51 9.54 9.73
C LYS A 81 -5.23 9.98 10.44
N PRO A 82 -5.34 10.81 11.50
CA PRO A 82 -4.22 11.12 12.37
C PRO A 82 -3.51 9.85 12.87
N GLY A 83 -2.18 9.86 12.87
CA GLY A 83 -1.36 8.69 13.21
C GLY A 83 -1.06 7.76 12.03
N MET A 84 -1.53 8.09 10.83
CA MET A 84 -1.13 7.43 9.58
C MET A 84 -0.36 8.42 8.70
N GLU A 85 0.65 7.93 8.01
CA GLU A 85 1.37 8.67 6.99
C GLU A 85 1.47 7.82 5.73
N ALA A 86 1.38 8.46 4.56
CA ALA A 86 1.70 7.77 3.32
C ALA A 86 2.50 8.68 2.40
N VAL A 87 3.36 8.05 1.62
CA VAL A 87 4.18 8.71 0.61
C VAL A 87 4.09 7.94 -0.69
N THR A 88 4.29 8.65 -1.79
CA THR A 88 4.61 8.01 -3.06
C THR A 88 6.04 7.49 -3.07
N ILE A 89 6.30 6.47 -3.88
CA ILE A 89 7.63 5.95 -4.17
C ILE A 89 8.01 6.44 -5.56
N THR A 90 8.76 7.54 -5.63
CA THR A 90 9.11 8.22 -6.90
C THR A 90 10.60 8.49 -7.05
N LYS A 91 11.41 8.15 -6.05
CA LYS A 91 12.82 8.48 -5.96
C LYS A 91 13.71 7.36 -6.52
N PRO A 92 14.24 7.48 -7.76
CA PRO A 92 14.89 6.37 -8.46
C PRO A 92 16.22 5.93 -7.86
N GLN A 93 16.84 6.76 -7.01
CA GLN A 93 18.07 6.39 -6.29
C GLN A 93 17.87 5.22 -5.33
N PHE A 94 16.62 4.91 -4.96
CA PHE A 94 16.28 3.75 -4.14
C PHE A 94 15.88 2.52 -4.96
N TRP A 95 15.92 2.58 -6.30
CA TRP A 95 15.46 1.50 -7.18
C TRP A 95 16.63 0.71 -7.76
N ARG A 96 16.35 -0.51 -8.22
CA ARG A 96 17.25 -1.26 -9.09
C ARG A 96 17.21 -0.65 -10.49
N SER A 97 18.39 -0.41 -11.08
CA SER A 97 18.52 0.05 -12.46
C SER A 97 19.06 -1.08 -13.37
N PRO A 98 18.48 -1.31 -14.56
CA PRO A 98 17.27 -0.68 -15.09
C PRO A 98 15.99 -1.23 -14.42
N VAL A 99 14.92 -0.42 -14.42
CA VAL A 99 13.59 -0.83 -13.95
C VAL A 99 12.87 -1.61 -15.06
N SER A 100 12.46 -2.85 -14.77
CA SER A 100 11.65 -3.65 -15.69
C SER A 100 10.20 -3.17 -15.71
N PRO A 101 9.58 -3.02 -16.91
CA PRO A 101 8.16 -2.66 -17.03
C PRO A 101 7.18 -3.64 -16.38
N THR A 102 7.59 -4.90 -16.20
CA THR A 102 6.72 -5.98 -15.71
C THR A 102 7.13 -6.51 -14.34
N PHE A 103 8.24 -6.02 -13.75
CA PHE A 103 8.77 -6.56 -12.50
C PHE A 103 9.09 -5.49 -11.43
N HIS A 104 8.17 -4.54 -11.24
CA HIS A 104 8.29 -3.51 -10.19
C HIS A 104 8.40 -4.07 -8.77
N GLY A 105 7.88 -5.29 -8.51
CA GLY A 105 8.10 -6.00 -7.24
C GLY A 105 9.58 -6.13 -6.87
N ARG A 106 10.38 -6.59 -7.83
CA ARG A 106 11.83 -6.75 -7.69
C ARG A 106 12.57 -5.41 -7.79
N ASP A 107 12.16 -4.56 -8.72
CA ASP A 107 12.98 -3.40 -9.11
C ASP A 107 12.70 -2.13 -8.30
N ILE A 108 11.49 -1.98 -7.76
CA ILE A 108 11.05 -0.79 -7.01
C ILE A 108 10.73 -1.15 -5.56
N PHE A 109 9.76 -2.04 -5.35
CA PHE A 109 9.19 -2.23 -4.02
C PHE A 109 10.14 -2.95 -3.05
N ALA A 110 10.83 -4.01 -3.51
CA ALA A 110 11.76 -4.75 -2.64
C ALA A 110 12.98 -3.91 -2.19
N PRO A 111 13.68 -3.16 -3.07
CA PRO A 111 14.73 -2.24 -2.65
C PRO A 111 14.24 -1.16 -1.68
N VAL A 112 13.05 -0.61 -1.91
CA VAL A 112 12.46 0.39 -1.01
C VAL A 112 12.14 -0.20 0.37
N ALA A 113 11.55 -1.39 0.44
CA ALA A 113 11.30 -2.07 1.70
C ALA A 113 12.61 -2.38 2.45
N ALA A 114 13.67 -2.78 1.74
CA ALA A 114 14.99 -3.02 2.33
C ALA A 114 15.65 -1.74 2.85
N ARG A 115 15.39 -0.58 2.24
CA ARG A 115 15.89 0.71 2.74
C ARG A 115 15.08 1.21 3.92
N LEU A 116 13.76 1.02 3.88
CA LEU A 116 12.87 1.33 5.00
C LEU A 116 13.27 0.54 6.26
N SER A 117 13.69 -0.73 6.11
CA SER A 117 14.17 -1.54 7.25
C SER A 117 15.50 -1.08 7.84
N LEU A 118 16.27 -0.24 7.13
CA LEU A 118 17.48 0.41 7.64
C LEU A 118 17.19 1.73 8.38
N GLY A 119 15.91 2.07 8.59
CA GLY A 119 15.48 3.26 9.34
C GLY A 119 15.34 4.53 8.51
N PHE A 120 15.36 4.43 7.17
CA PHE A 120 15.06 5.58 6.31
C PHE A 120 13.60 6.02 6.54
N PRO A 121 13.33 7.31 6.80
CA PRO A 121 11.96 7.79 6.98
C PRO A 121 11.17 7.70 5.66
N PRO A 122 9.86 7.43 5.67
CA PRO A 122 9.05 7.31 4.45
C PRO A 122 9.17 8.53 3.53
N ILE A 123 9.25 9.75 4.06
CA ILE A 123 9.37 10.98 3.27
C ILE A 123 10.59 11.02 2.34
N ASP A 124 11.63 10.22 2.61
CA ASP A 124 12.80 10.15 1.74
C ASP A 124 12.48 9.49 0.38
N PHE A 125 11.42 8.67 0.30
CA PHE A 125 11.11 7.87 -0.89
C PHE A 125 10.20 8.58 -1.91
N GLY A 126 9.61 9.73 -1.55
CA GLY A 126 8.76 10.53 -2.44
C GLY A 126 7.89 11.53 -1.68
N GLU A 127 6.81 11.97 -2.31
CA GLU A 127 5.97 13.04 -1.78
C GLU A 127 4.89 12.48 -0.84
N ALA A 128 4.59 13.22 0.23
CA ALA A 128 3.50 12.91 1.14
C ALA A 128 2.14 12.99 0.43
N ILE A 129 1.27 12.03 0.71
CA ILE A 129 -0.09 11.97 0.17
C ILE A 129 -1.09 11.84 1.31
N THR A 130 -2.27 12.42 1.12
CA THR A 130 -3.33 12.47 2.13
C THR A 130 -4.44 11.45 1.89
N SER A 131 -4.43 10.79 0.72
CA SER A 131 -5.43 9.79 0.35
C SER A 131 -4.81 8.59 -0.38
N VAL A 132 -5.45 7.44 -0.23
CA VAL A 132 -5.07 6.16 -0.83
C VAL A 132 -6.29 5.45 -1.42
N THR A 133 -6.07 4.61 -2.42
CA THR A 133 -7.10 3.85 -3.11
C THR A 133 -7.65 2.75 -2.20
N MET A 134 -8.98 2.63 -2.16
CA MET A 134 -9.71 1.58 -1.47
C MET A 134 -10.65 0.86 -2.45
N LEU A 135 -10.74 -0.46 -2.29
CA LEU A 135 -11.71 -1.30 -2.99
C LEU A 135 -13.10 -1.16 -2.33
N PRO A 136 -14.19 -1.36 -3.09
CA PRO A 136 -15.51 -1.52 -2.50
C PRO A 136 -15.52 -2.80 -1.66
N LEU A 137 -15.46 -2.66 -0.33
CA LEU A 137 -15.49 -3.80 0.57
C LEU A 137 -16.93 -4.23 0.84
N PRO A 138 -17.22 -5.55 0.91
CA PRO A 138 -18.52 -6.04 1.33
C PRO A 138 -18.76 -5.61 2.79
N HIS A 139 -19.97 -5.15 3.07
CA HIS A 139 -20.42 -4.87 4.43
C HIS A 139 -21.28 -6.04 4.91
N PRO A 140 -21.16 -6.46 6.18
CA PRO A 140 -22.08 -7.45 6.74
C PRO A 140 -23.51 -6.94 6.55
N TYR A 141 -24.40 -7.80 6.04
CA TYR A 141 -25.82 -7.49 6.02
C TYR A 141 -26.30 -7.37 7.47
N GLN A 142 -26.80 -6.21 7.87
CA GLN A 142 -27.51 -6.06 9.13
C GLN A 142 -28.95 -6.52 8.88
N ALA A 143 -29.30 -7.67 9.44
CA ALA A 143 -30.66 -8.20 9.45
C ALA A 143 -31.55 -7.44 10.43
#